data_AF-A0A9E3S7K0-F1
#
_entry.id   AF-A0A9E3S7K0-F1
#
_cell.length_a   1.000
_cell.length_b   1.000
_cell.length_c   1.000
_cell.angle_alpha   90.00
_cell.angle_beta   90.00
_cell.angle_gamma   90.00
#
_symmetry.space_group_name_H-M   'P 1'
#
loop_
_entity.id
_entity.type
_entity.pdbx_description
1 polymer ?
#
loop_
_entity_poly.entity_id
_entity_poly.type
_entity_poly.pdbx_seq_one_letter_code
_entity_poly.pdbx_strand_id
1 'polypeptide(L)'
;LYIDFFYKRHDNFWKWHAMGKLPAIAKASNMLICGEDLGMVPEGVPEVMQQLNMLSLEVQRMPKNPKVEFAHPADAPYLSVCTTSTHDMSTIRGWWEEDKEKTKRFYHHVLGHNDKMPFYAEPWICEEIINQHLHSPAMWAIFPIQDLIAMDGSLRWDQTDKERINVPSDPENKWRYRMTLSLDELLAANDFNQLIKDLVHLSGRDADY
;
A
#
# COMPACT_ATOMS: atom_id res chain seq x y z
N LEU A 1 -4.19 -21.92 22.87
CA LEU A 1 -5.65 -21.76 22.68
C LEU A 1 -5.97 -20.92 21.44
N TYR A 2 -5.50 -19.68 21.35
CA TYR A 2 -5.76 -18.77 20.23
C TYR A 2 -5.26 -19.31 18.87
N ILE A 3 -4.00 -19.74 18.76
CA ILE A 3 -3.46 -20.29 17.50
C ILE A 3 -4.24 -21.53 17.05
N ASP A 4 -4.56 -22.41 18.00
CA ASP A 4 -5.28 -23.66 17.74
C ASP A 4 -6.72 -23.40 17.26
N PHE A 5 -7.40 -22.41 17.84
CA PHE A 5 -8.75 -22.03 17.44
C PHE A 5 -8.77 -21.43 16.03
N PHE A 6 -7.96 -20.39 15.79
CA PHE A 6 -8.02 -19.61 14.54
C PHE A 6 -7.31 -20.30 13.37
N TYR A 7 -6.14 -20.91 13.58
CA TYR A 7 -5.28 -21.36 12.49
C TYR A 7 -5.23 -22.88 12.31
N LYS A 8 -5.96 -23.66 13.13
CA LYS A 8 -5.98 -25.13 13.02
C LYS A 8 -7.38 -25.68 12.94
N ARG A 9 -8.18 -25.48 14.00
CA ARG A 9 -9.49 -26.13 14.12
C ARG A 9 -10.53 -25.58 13.15
N HIS A 10 -10.52 -24.27 12.90
CA HIS A 10 -11.56 -23.61 12.10
C HIS A 10 -11.12 -23.23 10.69
N ASP A 11 -9.86 -23.41 10.31
CA ASP A 11 -9.36 -22.99 9.00
C ASP A 11 -10.15 -23.67 7.86
N ASN A 12 -10.24 -25.01 7.89
CA ASN A 12 -11.06 -25.78 6.94
C ASN A 12 -12.55 -25.42 7.00
N PHE A 13 -13.06 -25.13 8.20
CA PHE A 13 -14.47 -24.77 8.39
C PHE A 13 -14.78 -23.41 7.74
N TRP A 14 -13.92 -22.42 7.92
CA TRP A 14 -14.05 -21.10 7.29
C TRP A 14 -13.90 -21.18 5.79
N LYS A 15 -12.92 -21.94 5.30
CA LYS A 15 -12.75 -22.22 3.87
C LYS A 15 -14.00 -22.83 3.25
N TRP A 16 -14.58 -23.84 3.89
CA TRP A 16 -15.82 -24.47 3.42
C TRP A 16 -16.99 -23.47 3.34
N HIS A 17 -17.16 -22.65 4.39
CA HIS A 17 -18.19 -21.60 4.40
C HIS A 17 -17.95 -20.50 3.36
N ALA A 18 -16.69 -20.10 3.15
CA ALA A 18 -16.30 -19.11 2.15
C ALA A 18 -16.67 -19.61 0.75
N MET A 19 -16.32 -20.85 0.42
CA MET A 19 -16.66 -21.46 -0.87
C MET A 19 -18.17 -21.67 -1.07
N GLY A 20 -18.95 -21.78 0.00
CA GLY A 20 -20.41 -21.79 -0.08
C GLY A 20 -21.04 -20.43 -0.43
N LYS A 21 -20.33 -19.31 -0.24
CA LYS A 21 -20.89 -17.95 -0.33
C LYS A 21 -20.21 -17.06 -1.37
N LEU A 22 -18.89 -17.00 -1.35
CA LEU A 22 -18.11 -16.09 -2.19
C LEU A 22 -18.29 -16.30 -3.71
N PRO A 23 -18.48 -17.54 -4.23
CA PRO A 23 -18.72 -17.72 -5.66
C PRO A 23 -19.99 -17.02 -6.16
N ALA A 24 -21.03 -16.90 -5.33
CA ALA A 24 -22.24 -16.19 -5.71
C ALA A 24 -21.98 -14.68 -5.82
N ILE A 25 -21.17 -14.12 -4.92
CA ILE A 25 -20.75 -12.70 -4.95
C ILE A 25 -19.87 -12.44 -6.18
N ALA A 26 -18.88 -13.31 -6.42
CA ALA A 26 -17.98 -13.21 -7.58
C ALA A 26 -18.73 -13.25 -8.92
N LYS A 27 -19.85 -13.98 -9.00
CA LYS A 27 -20.67 -14.07 -10.21
C LYS A 27 -21.76 -13.00 -10.31
N ALA A 28 -21.98 -12.19 -9.27
CA ALA A 28 -23.05 -11.21 -9.25
C ALA A 28 -22.77 -9.99 -10.14
N SER A 29 -21.50 -9.74 -10.51
CA SER A 29 -21.11 -8.66 -11.41
C SER A 29 -19.80 -8.98 -12.13
N ASN A 30 -19.44 -8.16 -13.12
CA ASN A 30 -18.14 -8.22 -13.78
C ASN A 30 -17.07 -7.35 -13.07
N MET A 31 -17.36 -6.84 -11.86
CA MET A 31 -16.38 -6.05 -11.10
C MET A 31 -15.28 -6.96 -10.55
N LEU A 32 -14.04 -6.46 -10.58
CA LEU A 32 -12.93 -7.10 -9.89
C LEU A 32 -13.16 -7.02 -8.37
N ILE A 33 -12.94 -8.14 -7.68
CA ILE A 33 -13.03 -8.21 -6.23
C ILE A 33 -11.62 -8.09 -5.66
N CYS A 34 -11.42 -7.11 -4.78
CA CYS A 34 -10.22 -6.97 -3.98
C CYS A 34 -10.53 -7.39 -2.54
N GLY A 35 -9.80 -8.36 -2.02
CA GLY A 35 -9.82 -8.70 -0.61
C GLY A 35 -8.78 -7.88 0.13
N GLU A 36 -9.19 -7.19 1.20
CA GLU A 36 -8.25 -6.66 2.18
C GLU A 36 -7.78 -7.81 3.07
N ASP A 37 -6.71 -8.50 2.67
CA ASP A 37 -6.12 -9.62 3.39
C ASP A 37 -4.87 -9.19 4.18
N LEU A 38 -5.04 -8.16 5.01
CA LEU A 38 -3.99 -7.66 5.89
C LEU A 38 -4.14 -8.18 7.34
N GLY A 39 -3.01 -8.28 8.03
CA GLY A 39 -2.97 -8.60 9.45
C GLY A 39 -3.17 -10.08 9.75
N MET A 40 -4.17 -10.39 10.56
CA MET A 40 -4.42 -11.75 11.05
C MET A 40 -5.20 -12.56 9.99
N VAL A 41 -4.48 -13.17 9.06
CA VAL A 41 -5.08 -13.91 7.95
C VAL A 41 -4.88 -15.42 8.14
N PRO A 42 -5.96 -16.21 8.28
CA PRO A 42 -5.88 -17.67 8.32
C PRO A 42 -5.27 -18.27 7.05
N GLU A 43 -4.60 -19.42 7.17
CA GLU A 43 -3.85 -20.05 6.05
C GLU A 43 -4.75 -20.39 4.85
N GLY A 44 -6.03 -20.68 5.08
CA GLY A 44 -6.99 -20.97 4.01
C GLY A 44 -7.44 -19.77 3.19
N VAL A 45 -7.23 -18.53 3.65
CA VAL A 45 -7.73 -17.31 2.97
C VAL A 45 -7.00 -17.07 1.63
N PRO A 46 -5.65 -17.07 1.56
CA PRO A 46 -4.94 -16.91 0.29
C PRO A 46 -5.37 -17.94 -0.76
N GLU A 47 -5.61 -19.19 -0.34
CA GLU A 47 -6.06 -20.24 -1.25
C GLU A 47 -7.45 -19.96 -1.82
N VAL A 48 -8.41 -19.56 -0.98
CA VAL A 48 -9.77 -19.21 -1.43
C VAL A 48 -9.75 -18.01 -2.37
N MET A 49 -9.00 -16.97 -2.04
CA MET A 49 -8.88 -15.78 -2.87
C MET A 49 -8.29 -16.13 -4.25
N GLN A 50 -7.24 -16.94 -4.28
CA GLN A 50 -6.64 -17.42 -5.52
C GLN A 50 -7.63 -18.26 -6.35
N GLN A 51 -8.37 -19.19 -5.73
CA GLN A 51 -9.37 -20.01 -6.43
C GLN A 51 -10.50 -19.19 -7.05
N LEU A 52 -10.81 -18.03 -6.48
CA LEU A 52 -11.88 -17.13 -6.93
C LEU A 52 -11.37 -15.94 -7.74
N ASN A 53 -10.07 -15.92 -8.09
CA ASN A 53 -9.41 -14.81 -8.79
C ASN A 53 -9.64 -13.44 -8.12
N MET A 54 -9.68 -13.44 -6.77
CA MET A 54 -9.77 -12.21 -5.99
C MET A 54 -8.39 -11.60 -5.86
N LEU A 55 -8.31 -10.28 -6.05
CA LEU A 55 -7.08 -9.55 -5.89
C LEU A 55 -6.74 -9.44 -4.41
N SER A 56 -5.49 -9.69 -4.11
CA SER A 56 -4.94 -9.49 -2.78
C SER A 56 -4.40 -8.08 -2.59
N LEU A 57 -4.28 -7.62 -1.34
CA LEU A 57 -3.66 -6.33 -1.01
C LEU A 57 -2.22 -6.53 -0.52
N GLU A 58 -1.26 -5.94 -1.25
CA GLU A 58 0.17 -5.99 -0.92
C GLU A 58 0.65 -4.63 -0.44
N VAL A 59 1.05 -4.55 0.82
CA VAL A 59 1.59 -3.33 1.44
C VAL A 59 3.01 -3.57 1.88
N GLN A 60 3.95 -2.78 1.35
CA GLN A 60 5.38 -2.97 1.58
C GLN A 60 5.76 -3.05 3.07
N ARG A 61 5.11 -2.22 3.89
CA ARG A 61 5.36 -2.09 5.33
C ARG A 61 4.59 -3.09 6.19
N MET A 62 3.76 -3.94 5.57
CA MET A 62 2.96 -4.95 6.24
C MET A 62 3.08 -6.30 5.50
N PRO A 63 4.29 -6.90 5.45
CA PRO A 63 4.51 -8.17 4.78
C PRO A 63 3.68 -9.28 5.42
N LYS A 64 3.14 -10.17 4.58
CA LYS A 64 2.39 -11.36 5.02
C LYS A 64 3.29 -12.42 5.66
N ASN A 65 4.55 -12.48 5.25
CA ASN A 65 5.53 -13.37 5.84
C ASN A 65 6.11 -12.74 7.12
N PRO A 66 5.85 -13.30 8.31
CA PRO A 66 6.32 -12.72 9.58
C PRO A 66 7.85 -12.76 9.75
N LYS A 67 8.58 -13.47 8.88
CA LYS A 67 10.05 -13.50 8.86
C LYS A 67 10.66 -12.34 8.07
N VAL A 68 9.83 -11.59 7.34
CA VAL A 68 10.23 -10.46 6.50
C VAL A 68 9.79 -9.18 7.19
N GLU A 69 10.68 -8.20 7.32
CA GLU A 69 10.36 -6.91 7.95
C GLU A 69 9.63 -5.96 6.99
N PHE A 70 10.03 -5.97 5.71
CA PHE A 70 9.44 -5.20 4.62
C PHE A 70 9.27 -6.10 3.40
N ALA A 71 8.07 -6.17 2.83
CA ALA A 71 7.88 -6.83 1.54
C ALA A 71 8.65 -6.07 0.45
N HIS A 72 9.05 -6.76 -0.62
CA HIS A 72 9.61 -6.11 -1.79
C HIS A 72 8.53 -6.02 -2.88
N PRO A 73 8.21 -4.85 -3.45
CA PRO A 73 7.15 -4.73 -4.46
C PRO A 73 7.34 -5.63 -5.68
N ALA A 74 8.59 -5.96 -6.04
CA ALA A 74 8.87 -6.90 -7.14
C ALA A 74 8.38 -8.34 -6.87
N ASP A 75 8.11 -8.71 -5.61
CA ASP A 75 7.62 -10.02 -5.23
C ASP A 75 6.07 -10.08 -5.20
N ALA A 76 5.38 -8.97 -5.47
CA ALA A 76 3.92 -8.90 -5.43
C ALA A 76 3.30 -9.80 -6.53
N PRO A 77 2.36 -10.70 -6.20
CA PRO A 77 1.73 -11.57 -7.20
C PRO A 77 0.89 -10.76 -8.18
N TYR A 78 0.76 -11.22 -9.43
CA TYR A 78 -0.01 -10.50 -10.46
C TYR A 78 -1.46 -10.21 -10.02
N LEU A 79 -2.17 -11.16 -9.42
CA LEU A 79 -3.53 -10.94 -8.89
C LEU A 79 -3.50 -10.17 -7.56
N SER A 80 -2.97 -8.94 -7.57
CA SER A 80 -2.93 -8.08 -6.40
C SER A 80 -3.03 -6.59 -6.73
N VAL A 81 -3.28 -5.83 -5.68
CA VAL A 81 -3.12 -4.38 -5.59
C VAL A 81 -1.88 -4.11 -4.74
N CYS A 82 -0.85 -3.50 -5.33
CA CYS A 82 0.32 -3.02 -4.61
C CYS A 82 0.12 -1.55 -4.18
N THR A 83 0.34 -1.25 -2.91
CA THR A 83 0.23 0.12 -2.37
C THR A 83 1.32 0.40 -1.33
N THR A 84 1.67 1.67 -1.17
CA THR A 84 2.56 2.18 -0.13
C THR A 84 1.90 2.17 1.25
N SER A 85 0.60 2.45 1.29
CA SER A 85 -0.18 2.61 2.52
C SER A 85 -1.70 2.51 2.27
N THR A 86 -2.46 2.32 3.34
CA THR A 86 -3.92 2.47 3.34
C THR A 86 -4.31 3.68 4.19
N HIS A 87 -5.61 4.02 4.20
CA HIS A 87 -6.13 5.11 5.03
C HIS A 87 -5.92 4.90 6.53
N ASP A 88 -5.74 3.66 6.99
CA ASP A 88 -5.49 3.31 8.40
C ASP A 88 -4.02 3.41 8.80
N MET A 89 -3.13 3.64 7.83
CA MET A 89 -1.70 3.69 8.02
C MET A 89 -1.19 5.15 7.98
N SER A 90 0.01 5.36 8.50
CA SER A 90 0.75 6.60 8.26
C SER A 90 1.16 6.70 6.79
N THR A 91 1.21 7.93 6.26
CA THR A 91 1.79 8.26 4.95
C THR A 91 3.28 7.89 4.92
N ILE A 92 3.91 7.87 3.75
CA ILE A 92 5.37 7.65 3.64
C ILE A 92 6.13 8.62 4.56
N ARG A 93 5.79 9.91 4.50
CA ARG A 93 6.41 10.95 5.32
C ARG A 93 6.17 10.75 6.80
N GLY A 94 4.91 10.52 7.20
CA GLY A 94 4.57 10.28 8.60
C GLY A 94 5.32 9.08 9.16
N TRP A 95 5.35 7.99 8.40
CA TRP A 95 6.07 6.78 8.77
C TRP A 95 7.58 6.97 8.87
N TRP A 96 8.17 7.79 7.99
CA TRP A 96 9.60 8.12 8.04
C TRP A 96 10.02 8.76 9.36
N GLU A 97 9.08 9.45 10.01
CA GLU A 97 9.28 10.17 11.26
C GLU A 97 8.88 9.36 12.51
N GLU A 98 8.07 8.30 12.38
CA GLU A 98 7.57 7.48 13.50
C GLU A 98 8.67 6.66 14.21
N ASP A 99 9.53 5.97 13.46
CA ASP A 99 10.61 5.13 14.01
C ASP A 99 11.87 5.21 13.14
N LYS A 100 12.87 5.97 13.63
CA LYS A 100 14.13 6.22 12.93
C LYS A 100 15.00 4.99 12.75
N GLU A 101 14.95 4.02 13.66
CA GLU A 101 15.75 2.81 13.51
C GLU A 101 15.13 1.88 12.46
N LYS A 102 13.79 1.83 12.41
CA LYS A 102 13.06 1.09 11.38
C LYS A 102 13.25 1.69 9.98
N THR A 103 13.13 3.01 9.85
CA THR A 103 13.30 3.69 8.56
C THR A 103 14.76 3.67 8.10
N LYS A 104 15.72 3.68 9.03
CA LYS A 104 17.14 3.45 8.71
C LYS A 104 17.40 2.07 8.13
N ARG A 105 16.81 1.01 8.69
CA ARG A 105 16.91 -0.33 8.11
C ARG A 105 16.27 -0.40 6.72
N PHE A 106 15.12 0.25 6.52
CA PHE A 106 14.48 0.34 5.22
C PHE A 106 15.36 1.07 4.19
N TYR A 107 15.90 2.24 4.54
CA TYR A 107 16.77 3.05 3.68
C TYR A 107 17.99 2.24 3.20
N HIS A 108 18.64 1.52 4.11
CA HIS A 108 19.84 0.75 3.77
C HIS A 108 19.56 -0.58 3.09
N HIS A 109 18.56 -1.34 3.55
CA HIS A 109 18.35 -2.71 3.10
C HIS A 109 17.31 -2.84 1.98
N VAL A 110 16.35 -1.92 1.90
CA VAL A 110 15.27 -1.97 0.89
C VAL A 110 15.53 -1.00 -0.25
N LEU A 111 15.92 0.25 0.06
CA LEU A 111 16.30 1.23 -0.97
C LEU A 111 17.77 1.09 -1.41
N GLY A 112 18.61 0.41 -0.64
CA GLY A 112 19.99 0.07 -1.03
C GLY A 112 21.00 1.21 -0.89
N HIS A 113 20.64 2.29 -0.19
CA HIS A 113 21.52 3.42 0.05
C HIS A 113 22.56 3.12 1.13
N ASN A 114 23.80 3.57 0.97
CA ASN A 114 24.89 3.33 1.94
C ASN A 114 25.36 4.61 2.66
N ASP A 115 24.79 5.76 2.31
CA ASP A 115 25.10 7.05 2.89
C ASP A 115 24.21 7.36 4.11
N LYS A 116 24.29 8.60 4.62
CA LYS A 116 23.54 8.97 5.81
C LYS A 116 22.06 9.18 5.45
N MET A 117 21.19 8.33 6.00
CA MET A 117 19.73 8.49 5.89
C MET A 117 19.29 9.93 6.23
N PRO A 118 18.53 10.60 5.34
CA PRO A 118 17.96 11.91 5.61
C PRO A 118 17.01 11.91 6.81
N PHE A 119 16.96 13.05 7.50
CA PHE A 119 16.11 13.18 8.69
C PHE A 119 14.63 13.14 8.33
N TYR A 120 14.22 13.81 7.25
CA TYR A 120 12.86 13.77 6.71
C TYR A 120 12.80 12.88 5.47
N ALA A 121 11.59 12.43 5.10
CA ALA A 121 11.37 11.82 3.80
C ALA A 121 11.44 12.91 2.74
N GLU A 122 12.64 13.07 2.16
CA GLU A 122 12.85 14.02 1.08
C GLU A 122 12.05 13.61 -0.17
N PRO A 123 11.68 14.55 -1.06
CA PRO A 123 10.80 14.26 -2.18
C PRO A 123 11.31 13.09 -3.05
N TRP A 124 12.63 13.01 -3.25
CA TRP A 124 13.27 11.92 -4.00
C TRP A 124 13.14 10.55 -3.32
N ILE A 125 13.06 10.47 -1.98
CA ILE A 125 12.82 9.20 -1.26
C ILE A 125 11.39 8.74 -1.52
N CYS A 126 10.43 9.67 -1.46
CA CYS A 126 9.03 9.37 -1.76
C CYS A 126 8.88 8.89 -3.21
N GLU A 127 9.55 9.57 -4.14
CA GLU A 127 9.58 9.21 -5.56
C GLU A 127 10.17 7.82 -5.78
N GLU A 128 11.31 7.52 -5.16
CA GLU A 128 11.96 6.21 -5.26
C GLU A 128 11.05 5.07 -4.77
N ILE A 129 10.37 5.27 -3.63
CA ILE A 129 9.41 4.30 -3.10
C ILE A 129 8.24 4.12 -4.07
N ILE A 130 7.63 5.20 -4.56
CA ILE A 130 6.51 5.12 -5.53
C ILE A 130 6.95 4.44 -6.82
N ASN A 131 8.13 4.78 -7.34
CA ASN A 131 8.71 4.20 -8.54
C ASN A 131 8.93 2.68 -8.38
N GLN A 132 9.42 2.22 -7.22
CA GLN A 132 9.56 0.80 -6.91
C GLN A 132 8.21 0.06 -6.97
N HIS A 133 7.12 0.67 -6.49
CA HIS A 133 5.79 0.07 -6.52
C HIS A 133 5.19 0.06 -7.93
N LEU A 134 5.41 1.12 -8.72
CA LEU A 134 4.98 1.17 -10.12
C LEU A 134 5.62 0.05 -10.94
N HIS A 135 6.87 -0.32 -10.65
CA HIS A 135 7.57 -1.46 -11.28
C HIS A 135 7.19 -2.84 -10.70
N SER A 136 6.26 -2.93 -9.75
CA SER A 136 5.78 -4.23 -9.27
C SER A 136 5.08 -5.02 -10.39
N PRO A 137 5.03 -6.37 -10.33
CA PRO A 137 4.24 -7.16 -11.27
C PRO A 137 2.76 -7.26 -10.89
N ALA A 138 2.32 -6.59 -9.82
CA ALA A 138 0.92 -6.54 -9.42
C ALA A 138 0.02 -5.95 -10.52
N MET A 139 -1.20 -6.44 -10.65
CA MET A 139 -2.18 -5.94 -11.63
C MET A 139 -2.47 -4.45 -11.43
N TRP A 140 -2.60 -4.00 -10.18
CA TRP A 140 -2.80 -2.59 -9.86
C TRP A 140 -1.71 -2.06 -8.94
N ALA A 141 -1.24 -0.85 -9.23
CA ALA A 141 -0.50 -0.02 -8.29
C ALA A 141 -1.41 1.15 -7.90
N ILE A 142 -1.83 1.21 -6.63
CA ILE A 142 -2.74 2.24 -6.12
C ILE A 142 -2.04 2.96 -4.98
N PHE A 143 -2.10 4.28 -4.98
CA PHE A 143 -1.42 5.10 -3.98
C PHE A 143 -2.40 6.08 -3.34
N PRO A 144 -2.30 6.33 -2.02
CA PRO A 144 -2.95 7.49 -1.44
C PRO A 144 -2.33 8.76 -2.01
N ILE A 145 -3.18 9.77 -2.25
CA ILE A 145 -2.76 11.02 -2.88
C ILE A 145 -1.68 11.76 -2.09
N GLN A 146 -1.66 11.58 -0.76
CA GLN A 146 -0.62 12.15 0.11
C GLN A 146 0.78 11.63 -0.24
N ASP A 147 0.89 10.34 -0.56
CA ASP A 147 2.17 9.70 -0.90
C ASP A 147 2.65 10.13 -2.29
N LEU A 148 1.72 10.38 -3.23
CA LEU A 148 2.05 10.98 -4.54
C LEU A 148 2.52 12.43 -4.38
N ILE A 149 1.74 13.28 -3.72
CA ILE A 149 2.09 14.69 -3.50
C ILE A 149 3.43 14.83 -2.75
N ALA A 150 3.78 13.88 -1.89
CA ALA A 150 5.04 13.89 -1.15
C ALA A 150 6.30 13.84 -2.04
N MET A 151 6.18 13.43 -3.31
CA MET A 151 7.26 13.47 -4.32
C MET A 151 7.59 14.91 -4.77
N ASP A 152 6.74 15.89 -4.48
CA ASP A 152 7.00 17.30 -4.78
C ASP A 152 7.10 18.11 -3.48
N GLY A 153 8.28 18.66 -3.24
CA GLY A 153 8.57 19.45 -2.04
C GLY A 153 7.76 20.74 -1.91
N SER A 154 7.24 21.28 -3.03
CA SER A 154 6.49 22.54 -3.08
C SER A 154 4.98 22.36 -2.87
N LEU A 155 4.47 21.13 -3.05
CA LEU A 155 3.04 20.81 -3.00
C LEU A 155 2.61 20.17 -1.67
N ARG A 156 3.56 19.55 -0.97
CA ARG A 156 3.35 18.83 0.28
C ARG A 156 3.16 19.76 1.49
N TRP A 157 2.62 19.23 2.58
CA TRP A 157 2.33 20.04 3.77
C TRP A 157 3.58 20.28 4.63
N ASP A 158 3.65 21.42 5.30
CA ASP A 158 4.69 21.67 6.32
C ASP A 158 4.48 20.81 7.58
N GLN A 159 3.25 20.35 7.81
CA GLN A 159 2.84 19.56 8.97
C GLN A 159 2.63 18.09 8.58
N THR A 160 3.70 17.30 8.58
CA THR A 160 3.66 15.87 8.23
C THR A 160 2.58 15.09 9.01
N ASP A 161 2.42 15.37 10.31
CA ASP A 161 1.48 14.69 11.21
C ASP A 161 0.02 14.86 10.80
N LYS A 162 -0.29 15.95 10.08
CA LYS A 162 -1.65 16.27 9.65
C LYS A 162 -2.04 15.58 8.35
N GLU A 163 -1.09 15.02 7.60
CA GLU A 163 -1.37 14.31 6.34
C GLU A 163 -2.08 12.96 6.55
N ARG A 164 -1.96 12.39 7.77
CA ARG A 164 -2.59 11.12 8.13
C ARG A 164 -4.11 11.31 8.28
N ILE A 165 -4.89 10.51 7.56
CA ILE A 165 -6.36 10.61 7.56
C ILE A 165 -7.02 9.88 8.73
N ASN A 166 -6.43 8.77 9.20
CA ASN A 166 -6.94 8.00 10.33
C ASN A 166 -5.85 7.39 11.20
N VAL A 167 -6.16 7.32 12.50
CA VAL A 167 -5.40 6.58 13.51
C VAL A 167 -6.34 5.52 14.10
N PRO A 168 -6.25 4.24 13.67
CA PRO A 168 -7.23 3.20 14.05
C PRO A 168 -7.36 2.97 15.55
N SER A 169 -6.30 3.23 16.32
CA SER A 169 -6.29 3.09 17.78
C SER A 169 -6.95 4.25 18.52
N ASP A 170 -7.27 5.36 17.83
CA ASP A 170 -7.92 6.53 18.43
C ASP A 170 -9.43 6.51 18.14
N PRO A 171 -10.27 6.18 19.12
CA PRO A 171 -11.72 6.15 18.94
C PRO A 171 -12.33 7.54 18.68
N GLU A 172 -11.62 8.62 19.02
CA GLU A 172 -12.05 10.00 18.79
C GLU A 172 -11.51 10.57 17.47
N ASN A 173 -10.79 9.76 16.67
CA ASN A 173 -10.24 10.19 15.40
C ASN A 173 -11.34 10.73 14.48
N LYS A 174 -11.03 11.84 13.80
CA LYS A 174 -11.95 12.49 12.86
C LYS A 174 -11.33 12.49 11.47
N TRP A 175 -12.03 11.88 10.52
CA TRP A 175 -11.71 11.78 9.09
C TRP A 175 -11.71 13.14 8.39
N ARG A 176 -10.75 14.01 8.72
CA ARG A 176 -10.75 15.43 8.37
C ARG A 176 -9.63 15.85 7.43
N TYR A 177 -8.76 14.93 7.03
CA TYR A 177 -7.76 15.24 6.02
C TYR A 177 -8.44 15.78 4.75
N ARG A 178 -7.89 16.87 4.23
CA ARG A 178 -8.22 17.48 2.96
C ARG A 178 -6.89 17.82 2.30
N MET A 179 -6.80 17.67 0.98
CA MET A 179 -5.66 18.20 0.24
C MET A 179 -5.57 19.71 0.48
N THR A 180 -4.35 20.21 0.62
CA THR A 180 -4.07 21.65 0.63
C THR A 180 -4.34 22.30 -0.72
N LEU A 181 -4.11 21.53 -1.78
CA LEU A 181 -4.33 21.92 -3.16
C LEU A 181 -5.81 21.79 -3.51
N SER A 182 -6.34 22.83 -4.17
CA SER A 182 -7.55 22.71 -4.96
C SER A 182 -7.31 21.82 -6.20
N LEU A 183 -8.40 21.37 -6.82
CA LEU A 183 -8.30 20.60 -8.06
C LEU A 183 -7.71 21.43 -9.21
N ASP A 184 -7.99 22.74 -9.27
CA ASP A 184 -7.44 23.63 -10.30
C ASP A 184 -5.93 23.82 -10.13
N GLU A 185 -5.45 23.98 -8.88
CA GLU A 185 -4.01 24.04 -8.58
C GLU A 185 -3.32 22.72 -8.92
N LEU A 186 -3.93 21.58 -8.59
CA LEU A 186 -3.39 20.26 -8.92
C LEU A 186 -3.32 20.05 -10.44
N LEU A 187 -4.34 20.46 -11.19
CA LEU A 187 -4.32 20.41 -12.66
C LEU A 187 -3.25 21.34 -13.25
N ALA A 188 -2.97 22.48 -12.60
CA ALA A 188 -1.96 23.45 -13.02
C ALA A 188 -0.52 23.09 -12.58
N ALA A 189 -0.33 22.09 -11.71
CA ALA A 189 0.98 21.63 -11.24
C ALA A 189 1.72 20.81 -12.32
N ASN A 190 2.16 21.49 -13.39
CA ASN A 190 2.69 20.86 -14.60
C ASN A 190 3.89 19.95 -14.34
N ASP A 191 4.84 20.36 -13.50
CA ASP A 191 6.06 19.59 -13.23
C ASP A 191 5.72 18.29 -12.49
N PHE A 192 4.86 18.36 -11.47
CA PHE A 192 4.34 17.19 -10.75
C PHE A 192 3.54 16.25 -11.66
N ASN A 193 2.65 16.81 -12.49
CA ASN A 193 1.85 16.03 -13.42
C ASN A 193 2.72 15.36 -14.49
N GLN A 194 3.80 16.01 -14.92
CA GLN A 194 4.76 15.43 -15.87
C GLN A 194 5.58 14.32 -15.20
N LEU A 195 6.04 14.52 -13.96
CA LEU A 195 6.72 13.48 -13.18
C LEU A 195 5.88 12.20 -13.07
N ILE A 196 4.59 12.31 -12.72
CA ILE A 196 3.71 11.14 -12.64
C ILE A 196 3.56 10.46 -14.01
N LYS A 197 3.37 11.22 -15.08
CA LYS A 197 3.27 10.67 -16.44
C LYS A 197 4.54 9.91 -16.82
N ASP A 198 5.71 10.47 -16.53
CA ASP A 198 6.99 9.87 -16.84
C ASP A 198 7.17 8.57 -16.04
N LEU A 199 6.86 8.56 -14.74
CA LEU A 199 6.92 7.36 -13.91
C LEU A 199 5.97 6.25 -14.41
N VAL A 200 4.74 6.61 -14.79
CA VAL A 200 3.76 5.66 -15.37
C VAL A 200 4.27 5.09 -16.69
N HIS A 201 4.80 5.94 -17.56
CA HIS A 201 5.32 5.54 -18.87
C HIS A 201 6.56 4.63 -18.75
N LEU A 202 7.53 5.02 -17.93
CA LEU A 202 8.77 4.28 -17.72
C LEU A 202 8.53 2.92 -17.06
N SER A 203 7.51 2.81 -16.20
CA SER A 203 7.11 1.54 -15.59
C SER A 203 6.22 0.68 -16.50
N GLY A 204 5.82 1.16 -17.68
CA GLY A 204 4.94 0.45 -18.61
C GLY A 204 3.50 0.31 -18.10
N ARG A 205 3.08 1.13 -17.14
CA ARG A 205 1.74 1.08 -16.54
C ARG A 205 0.67 1.72 -17.42
N ASP A 206 1.07 2.35 -18.52
CA ASP A 206 0.24 2.86 -19.61
C ASP A 206 0.32 2.00 -20.90
N ALA A 207 1.01 0.85 -20.87
CA ALA A 207 1.12 -0.01 -22.04
C ALA A 207 -0.21 -0.72 -22.36
N ASP A 208 -0.54 -0.79 -23.65
CA ASP A 208 -1.63 -1.63 -24.15
C ASP A 208 -1.25 -3.11 -23.95
N TYR A 209 -2.10 -3.86 -23.25
CA TYR A 209 -1.97 -5.31 -23.02
C TYR A 209 -2.46 -6.14 -24.21
#